data_AF-A0A366XQQ2-F1
#
_entry.id   AF-A0A366XQQ2-F1
#
_cell.length_a   1.000
_cell.length_b   1.000
_cell.length_c   1.000
_cell.angle_alpha   90.00
_cell.angle_beta   90.00
_cell.angle_gamma   90.00
#
_symmetry.space_group_name_H-M   'P 1'
#
loop_
_entity.id
_entity.type
_entity.pdbx_description
1 polymer ?
#
loop_
_entity_poly.entity_id
_entity_poly.type
_entity_poly.pdbx_seq_one_letter_code
_entity_poly.pdbx_strand_id
1 'polypeptide(L)'
;MSIGAKGEEIIMFLIFFDESGKLDDDSTYSYYGAFGASQSTLKQIENDVKQVYQSLNTKSEMHFSKLKDDKYMNKYFHSLSKVLTYDDIYINIFIVNNNEAKLSAEKLRISISELRSLLYVKIPERLYYGMTRRLQDISSINIYVDENEEYAPLYEKIQDQMNAHAVYRKKGYKIEGVEPLDSETSIPLQVIDVFLGMVGFLIEENYFPQTRKLKPGVSKQIQSELIYRLLTENDYLKKLQEKVTLYKWEGDNEELDKLPFSNFISRFLVYKTQFDIQEMNRLQKILLENENIEDTKQLRKLLGYGNSQVRTFLGYKNEIEGRGRNYKFI
;
A
#
# COMPACT_ATOMS: atom_id res chain seq x y z
N MET A 1 3.48 -18.95 52.04
CA MET A 1 2.51 -18.11 51.31
C MET A 1 2.86 -18.18 49.84
N SER A 2 1.92 -18.70 49.06
CA SER A 2 1.95 -18.72 47.60
C SER A 2 1.84 -17.29 47.07
N ILE A 3 2.69 -16.93 46.11
CA ILE A 3 2.28 -16.04 45.01
C ILE A 3 2.71 -16.77 43.74
N GLY A 4 1.80 -17.58 43.21
CA GLY A 4 1.92 -18.10 41.87
C GLY A 4 1.94 -16.92 40.90
N ALA A 5 3.04 -16.77 40.16
CA ALA A 5 3.02 -16.01 38.92
C ALA A 5 2.06 -16.74 37.97
N LYS A 6 0.84 -16.23 37.87
CA LYS A 6 0.00 -16.49 36.69
C LYS A 6 0.87 -16.09 35.50
N GLY A 7 1.20 -17.04 34.62
CA GLY A 7 1.89 -16.75 33.37
C GLY A 7 1.07 -15.68 32.65
N GLU A 8 1.65 -14.49 32.53
CA GLU A 8 1.07 -13.45 31.70
C GLU A 8 1.03 -14.00 30.27
N GLU A 9 -0.16 -14.00 29.67
CA GLU A 9 -0.34 -14.42 28.30
C GLU A 9 0.51 -13.50 27.41
N ILE A 10 1.47 -14.09 26.68
CA ILE A 10 2.34 -13.32 25.79
C ILE A 10 1.49 -12.84 24.62
N ILE A 11 1.11 -11.57 24.64
CA ILE A 11 0.41 -10.92 23.52
C ILE A 11 1.47 -10.44 22.54
N MET A 12 1.51 -11.07 21.37
CA MET A 12 2.50 -10.84 20.33
C MET A 12 1.94 -9.91 19.23
N PHE A 13 2.71 -8.87 18.90
CA PHE A 13 2.46 -7.98 17.78
C PHE A 13 3.52 -8.18 16.71
N LEU A 14 3.13 -8.19 15.43
CA LEU A 14 4.09 -8.35 14.34
C LEU A 14 4.07 -7.10 13.47
N ILE A 15 5.24 -6.72 12.97
CA ILE A 15 5.44 -5.61 12.05
C ILE A 15 6.12 -6.13 10.80
N PHE A 16 5.64 -5.74 9.63
CA PHE A 16 6.17 -6.07 8.33
C PHE A 16 6.62 -4.80 7.63
N PHE A 17 7.79 -4.82 7.03
CA PHE A 17 8.41 -3.65 6.43
C PHE A 17 8.83 -3.90 4.99
N ASP A 18 8.58 -2.90 4.16
CA ASP A 18 8.92 -2.90 2.74
C ASP A 18 9.29 -1.48 2.28
N GLU A 19 10.01 -1.37 1.16
CA GLU A 19 10.41 -0.11 0.54
C GLU A 19 10.05 -0.06 -0.95
N SER A 20 9.65 1.12 -1.43
CA SER A 20 9.39 1.37 -2.84
C SER A 20 10.27 2.51 -3.34
N GLY A 21 11.14 2.19 -4.29
CA GLY A 21 12.16 3.09 -4.84
C GLY A 21 13.35 3.27 -3.89
N LYS A 22 14.55 3.49 -4.45
CA LYS A 22 15.77 3.67 -3.68
C LYS A 22 16.20 5.14 -3.61
N LEU A 23 16.91 5.51 -2.55
CA LEU A 23 17.39 6.89 -2.35
C LEU A 23 18.32 7.37 -3.47
N ASP A 24 19.04 6.45 -4.09
CA ASP A 24 19.94 6.68 -5.21
C ASP A 24 19.25 6.64 -6.58
N ASP A 25 17.97 6.26 -6.65
CA ASP A 25 17.21 6.33 -7.89
C ASP A 25 16.98 7.79 -8.32
N ASP A 26 16.62 7.97 -9.60
CA ASP A 26 16.23 9.25 -10.19
C ASP A 26 14.79 9.67 -9.81
N SER A 27 14.07 8.85 -9.03
CA SER A 27 12.75 9.23 -8.53
C SER A 27 12.85 10.40 -7.56
N THR A 28 11.84 11.28 -7.57
CA THR A 28 11.77 12.39 -6.62
C THR A 28 11.64 11.91 -5.18
N TYR A 29 10.91 10.79 -4.99
CA TYR A 29 10.63 10.24 -3.68
C TYR A 29 11.00 8.77 -3.59
N SER A 30 11.36 8.37 -2.36
CA SER A 30 11.40 6.98 -1.89
C SER A 30 10.35 6.79 -0.80
N TYR A 31 9.76 5.60 -0.75
CA TYR A 31 8.68 5.27 0.16
C TYR A 31 9.07 4.10 1.05
N TYR A 32 8.83 4.24 2.34
CA TYR A 32 9.11 3.20 3.33
C TYR A 32 7.83 2.90 4.09
N GLY A 33 7.43 1.63 4.09
CA GLY A 33 6.16 1.20 4.64
C GLY A 33 6.36 0.24 5.78
N ALA A 34 5.54 0.42 6.82
CA ALA A 34 5.34 -0.59 7.83
C ALA A 34 3.86 -0.97 7.87
N PHE A 35 3.58 -2.25 8.04
CA PHE A 35 2.26 -2.82 8.31
C PHE A 35 2.31 -3.66 9.59
N GLY A 36 1.47 -3.36 10.58
CA GLY A 36 1.50 -4.03 11.87
C GLY A 36 0.12 -4.37 12.40
N ALA A 37 0.02 -5.51 13.08
CA ALA A 37 -1.19 -6.00 13.75
C ALA A 37 -0.86 -7.08 14.78
N SER A 38 -1.85 -7.49 15.58
CA SER A 38 -1.69 -8.63 16.49
C SER A 38 -1.44 -9.93 15.70
N GLN A 39 -0.70 -10.87 16.30
CA GLN A 39 -0.42 -12.17 15.66
C GLN A 39 -1.70 -12.93 15.29
N SER A 40 -2.75 -12.84 16.12
CA SER A 40 -4.06 -13.43 15.84
C SER A 40 -4.71 -12.82 14.61
N THR A 41 -4.73 -11.49 14.50
CA THR A 41 -5.31 -10.79 13.35
C THR A 41 -4.56 -11.11 12.07
N LEU A 42 -3.22 -11.14 12.10
CA LEU A 42 -2.43 -11.46 10.92
C LEU A 42 -2.68 -12.88 10.41
N LYS A 43 -2.81 -13.86 11.32
CA LYS A 43 -3.21 -15.22 10.92
C LYS A 43 -4.58 -15.25 10.24
N GLN A 44 -5.52 -14.45 10.72
CA GLN A 44 -6.86 -14.34 10.10
C GLN A 44 -6.79 -13.67 8.72
N ILE A 45 -6.07 -12.55 8.60
CA ILE A 45 -5.81 -11.86 7.33
C ILE A 45 -5.17 -12.81 6.31
N GLU A 46 -4.13 -13.54 6.70
CA GLU A 46 -3.49 -14.51 5.82
C GLU A 46 -4.46 -15.58 5.32
N ASN A 47 -5.27 -16.13 6.22
CA ASN A 47 -6.26 -17.16 5.87
C ASN A 47 -7.31 -16.60 4.89
N ASP A 48 -7.83 -15.41 5.15
CA ASP A 48 -8.81 -14.76 4.28
C ASP A 48 -8.24 -14.46 2.89
N VAL A 49 -7.02 -13.96 2.80
CA VAL A 49 -6.34 -13.69 1.52
C VAL A 49 -6.01 -15.00 0.79
N LYS A 50 -5.58 -16.05 1.51
CA LYS A 50 -5.37 -17.39 0.93
C LYS A 50 -6.67 -17.96 0.34
N GLN A 51 -7.82 -17.75 1.01
CA GLN A 51 -9.13 -18.14 0.49
C GLN A 51 -9.49 -17.36 -0.78
N VAL A 52 -9.19 -16.06 -0.85
CA VAL A 52 -9.33 -15.28 -2.10
C VAL A 52 -8.50 -15.91 -3.21
N TYR A 53 -7.23 -16.26 -2.94
CA TYR A 53 -6.35 -16.86 -3.95
C TYR A 53 -6.88 -18.19 -4.46
N GLN A 54 -7.37 -19.04 -3.55
CA GLN A 54 -8.00 -20.33 -3.89
C GLN A 54 -9.26 -20.14 -4.73
N SER A 55 -10.17 -19.24 -4.32
CA SER A 55 -11.44 -18.99 -5.02
C SER A 55 -11.24 -18.46 -6.45
N LEU A 56 -10.17 -17.70 -6.67
CA LEU A 56 -9.83 -17.12 -7.97
C LEU A 56 -8.84 -18.00 -8.77
N ASN A 57 -8.45 -19.16 -8.24
CA ASN A 57 -7.45 -20.07 -8.81
C ASN A 57 -6.17 -19.32 -9.24
N THR A 58 -5.65 -18.48 -8.35
CA THR A 58 -4.46 -17.67 -8.60
C THR A 58 -3.34 -18.02 -7.62
N LYS A 59 -2.11 -18.04 -8.13
CA LYS A 59 -0.89 -18.36 -7.37
C LYS A 59 0.14 -17.24 -7.39
N SER A 60 -0.11 -16.19 -8.17
CA SER A 60 0.80 -15.06 -8.21
C SER A 60 0.63 -14.20 -6.97
N GLU A 61 1.72 -13.69 -6.44
CA GLU A 61 1.71 -12.67 -5.41
C GLU A 61 1.00 -11.38 -5.86
N MET A 62 0.58 -10.57 -4.90
CA MET A 62 0.21 -9.18 -5.17
C MET A 62 1.46 -8.32 -5.13
N HIS A 63 1.69 -7.57 -6.20
CA HIS A 63 2.64 -6.47 -6.23
C HIS A 63 2.05 -5.34 -7.09
N PHE A 64 1.96 -4.12 -6.58
CA PHE A 64 1.22 -3.04 -7.25
C PHE A 64 1.78 -2.71 -8.63
N SER A 65 3.11 -2.71 -8.78
CA SER A 65 3.81 -2.44 -10.05
C SER A 65 3.51 -3.50 -11.12
N LYS A 66 3.19 -4.72 -10.70
CA LYS A 66 2.85 -5.87 -11.56
C LYS A 66 1.38 -5.87 -12.00
N LEU A 67 0.52 -4.98 -11.46
CA LEU A 67 -0.89 -4.84 -11.88
C LEU A 67 -1.01 -4.13 -13.25
N LYS A 68 -0.78 -4.89 -14.32
CA LYS A 68 -0.83 -4.42 -15.72
C LYS A 68 -2.00 -5.00 -16.52
N ASP A 69 -2.76 -5.92 -15.92
CA ASP A 69 -3.86 -6.65 -16.53
C ASP A 69 -5.01 -6.75 -15.53
N ASP A 70 -6.19 -6.25 -15.91
CA ASP A 70 -7.36 -6.21 -15.03
C ASP A 70 -7.97 -7.57 -14.75
N LYS A 71 -7.53 -8.64 -15.43
CA LYS A 71 -7.93 -10.01 -15.03
C LYS A 71 -7.60 -10.31 -13.57
N TYR A 72 -6.53 -9.70 -13.03
CA TYR A 72 -6.11 -9.85 -11.64
C TYR A 72 -6.79 -8.89 -10.67
N MET A 73 -7.60 -7.93 -11.15
CA MET A 73 -8.21 -6.88 -10.32
C MET A 73 -9.04 -7.46 -9.16
N ASN A 74 -9.78 -8.55 -9.39
CA ASN A 74 -10.54 -9.21 -8.33
C ASN A 74 -9.65 -9.68 -7.18
N LYS A 75 -8.44 -10.22 -7.48
CA LYS A 75 -7.50 -10.66 -6.45
C LYS A 75 -7.11 -9.50 -5.54
N TYR A 76 -6.66 -8.39 -6.12
CA TYR A 76 -6.25 -7.23 -5.35
C TYR A 76 -7.42 -6.61 -4.59
N PHE A 77 -8.57 -6.42 -5.25
CA PHE A 77 -9.75 -5.82 -4.64
C PHE A 77 -10.23 -6.62 -3.43
N HIS A 78 -10.41 -7.94 -3.56
CA HIS A 78 -10.90 -8.77 -2.46
C HIS A 78 -9.89 -8.90 -1.33
N SER A 79 -8.61 -9.07 -1.62
CA SER A 79 -7.58 -9.14 -0.59
C SER A 79 -7.49 -7.84 0.22
N LEU A 80 -7.43 -6.68 -0.46
CA LEU A 80 -7.40 -5.38 0.21
C LEU A 80 -8.69 -5.11 1.00
N SER A 81 -9.85 -5.48 0.45
CA SER A 81 -11.13 -5.39 1.14
C SER A 81 -11.11 -6.18 2.46
N LYS A 82 -10.62 -7.43 2.42
CA LYS A 82 -10.47 -8.27 3.62
C LYS A 82 -9.57 -7.62 4.65
N VAL A 83 -8.37 -7.17 4.25
CA VAL A 83 -7.44 -6.47 5.15
C VAL A 83 -8.10 -5.27 5.83
N LEU A 84 -8.78 -4.41 5.06
CA LEU A 84 -9.41 -3.19 5.59
C LEU A 84 -10.56 -3.46 6.56
N THR A 85 -11.12 -4.69 6.61
CA THR A 85 -12.18 -5.04 7.56
C THR A 85 -11.70 -5.26 8.99
N TYR A 86 -10.40 -5.50 9.21
CA TYR A 86 -9.84 -5.74 10.54
C TYR A 86 -9.55 -4.42 11.26
N ASP A 87 -9.96 -4.29 12.52
CA ASP A 87 -9.86 -3.04 13.27
C ASP A 87 -8.43 -2.73 13.77
N ASP A 88 -7.70 -3.75 14.24
CA ASP A 88 -6.38 -3.63 14.88
C ASP A 88 -5.21 -3.70 13.88
N ILE A 89 -5.39 -3.10 12.71
CA ILE A 89 -4.31 -2.94 11.72
C ILE A 89 -3.80 -1.50 11.65
N TYR A 90 -2.50 -1.37 11.46
CA TYR A 90 -1.80 -0.08 11.37
C TYR A 90 -0.90 -0.07 10.15
N ILE A 91 -1.01 0.98 9.33
CA ILE A 91 -0.15 1.19 8.17
C ILE A 91 0.51 2.56 8.33
N ASN A 92 1.83 2.58 8.47
CA ASN A 92 2.60 3.82 8.50
C ASN A 92 3.48 3.87 7.25
N ILE A 93 3.46 5.00 6.55
CA ILE A 93 4.29 5.21 5.37
C ILE A 93 5.09 6.50 5.56
N PHE A 94 6.39 6.40 5.30
CA PHE A 94 7.34 7.49 5.37
C PHE A 94 7.84 7.80 3.96
N ILE A 95 7.75 9.06 3.57
CA ILE A 95 8.11 9.54 2.24
C ILE A 95 9.34 10.42 2.37
N VAL A 96 10.40 10.08 1.64
CA VAL A 96 11.67 10.81 1.64
C VAL A 96 11.85 11.50 0.31
N ASN A 97 12.12 12.81 0.31
CA ASN A 97 12.61 13.51 -0.88
C ASN A 97 14.07 13.13 -1.15
N ASN A 98 14.30 12.45 -2.27
CA ASN A 98 15.62 11.92 -2.63
C ASN A 98 16.61 13.05 -2.95
N ASN A 99 16.16 14.16 -3.52
CA ASN A 99 17.02 15.31 -3.80
C ASN A 99 17.52 15.95 -2.51
N GLU A 100 16.65 16.14 -1.53
CA GLU A 100 17.01 16.71 -0.24
C GLU A 100 17.89 15.77 0.59
N ALA A 101 17.67 14.45 0.47
CA ALA A 101 18.53 13.44 1.06
C ALA A 101 19.96 13.51 0.48
N LYS A 102 20.08 13.59 -0.85
CA LYS A 102 21.37 13.75 -1.56
C LYS A 102 22.07 15.06 -1.17
N LEU A 103 21.34 16.18 -1.15
CA LEU A 103 21.88 17.48 -0.71
C LEU A 103 22.37 17.44 0.74
N SER A 104 21.68 16.70 1.61
CA SER A 104 22.10 16.51 3.01
C SER A 104 23.40 15.69 3.10
N ALA A 105 23.54 14.64 2.30
CA ALA A 105 24.78 13.86 2.24
C ALA A 105 25.98 14.69 1.76
N GLU A 106 25.78 15.53 0.73
CA GLU A 106 26.81 16.46 0.25
C GLU A 106 27.25 17.44 1.33
N LYS A 107 26.30 18.05 2.06
CA LYS A 107 26.58 18.97 3.17
C LYS A 107 27.37 18.29 4.29
N LEU A 108 27.03 17.04 4.62
CA LEU A 108 27.70 16.24 5.63
C LEU A 108 29.01 15.59 5.15
N ARG A 109 29.32 15.69 3.84
CA ARG A 109 30.48 15.06 3.20
C ARG A 109 30.52 13.55 3.40
N ILE A 110 29.35 12.91 3.36
CA ILE A 110 29.21 11.46 3.43
C ILE A 110 28.84 10.89 2.07
N SER A 111 29.18 9.63 1.84
CA SER A 111 28.78 8.90 0.65
C SER A 111 27.28 8.57 0.66
N ILE A 112 26.72 8.27 -0.52
CA ILE A 112 25.34 7.78 -0.63
C ILE A 112 25.15 6.45 0.10
N SER A 113 26.17 5.58 0.13
CA SER A 113 26.12 4.32 0.89
C SER A 113 26.01 4.58 2.40
N GLU A 114 26.77 5.53 2.93
CA GLU A 114 26.67 5.95 4.33
C GLU A 114 25.31 6.59 4.64
N LEU A 115 24.81 7.48 3.76
CA LEU A 115 23.47 8.06 3.88
C LEU A 115 22.40 6.97 3.98
N ARG A 116 22.46 5.96 3.10
CA ARG A 116 21.53 4.81 3.12
C ARG A 116 21.63 4.07 4.45
N SER A 117 22.83 3.73 4.92
CA SER A 117 23.01 3.06 6.21
C SER A 117 22.40 3.84 7.38
N LEU A 118 22.50 5.17 7.38
CA LEU A 118 21.90 6.02 8.40
C LEU A 118 20.36 6.05 8.31
N LEU A 119 19.81 6.25 7.11
CA LEU A 119 18.37 6.33 6.90
C LEU A 119 17.68 4.98 7.07
N TYR A 120 18.32 3.88 6.67
CA TYR A 120 17.80 2.51 6.79
C TYR A 120 17.77 2.01 8.24
N VAL A 121 18.40 2.73 9.18
CA VAL A 121 18.18 2.51 10.62
C VAL A 121 17.12 3.47 11.15
N LYS A 122 17.20 4.75 10.79
CA LYS A 122 16.35 5.80 11.37
C LYS A 122 14.91 5.84 10.86
N ILE A 123 14.66 5.47 9.61
CA ILE A 123 13.31 5.45 9.06
C ILE A 123 12.53 4.24 9.60
N PRO A 124 13.06 3.00 9.56
CA PRO A 124 12.38 1.86 10.17
C PRO A 124 12.09 2.08 11.66
N GLU A 125 13.05 2.56 12.44
CA GLU A 125 12.84 2.89 13.86
C GLU A 125 11.64 3.83 14.05
N ARG A 126 11.59 4.95 13.31
CA ARG A 126 10.47 5.90 13.40
C ARG A 126 9.13 5.29 12.99
N LEU A 127 9.12 4.48 11.93
CA LEU A 127 7.91 3.82 11.44
C LEU A 127 7.36 2.84 12.48
N TYR A 128 8.23 1.97 13.02
CA TYR A 128 7.89 0.97 14.02
C TYR A 128 7.50 1.63 15.34
N TYR A 129 8.22 2.65 15.78
CA TYR A 129 7.84 3.45 16.94
C TYR A 129 6.46 4.09 16.74
N GLY A 130 6.19 4.65 15.54
CA GLY A 130 4.90 5.22 15.18
C GLY A 130 3.72 4.26 15.36
N MET A 131 3.95 2.95 15.15
CA MET A 131 2.98 1.87 15.38
C MET A 131 2.87 1.52 16.86
N THR A 132 4.01 1.26 17.49
CA THR A 132 4.09 0.70 18.84
C THR A 132 3.73 1.69 19.94
N ARG A 133 3.79 3.00 19.68
CA ARG A 133 3.49 4.03 20.69
C ARG A 133 2.09 3.94 21.29
N ARG A 134 1.11 3.44 20.52
CA ARG A 134 -0.32 3.33 20.93
C ARG A 134 -0.65 1.96 21.53
N LEU A 135 0.24 1.00 21.40
CA LEU A 135 0.03 -0.35 21.87
C LEU A 135 0.06 -0.37 23.40
N GLN A 136 -0.96 -1.00 23.98
CA GLN A 136 -1.09 -1.34 25.40
C GLN A 136 -1.17 -2.86 25.48
N ASP A 137 -0.75 -3.42 26.62
CA ASP A 137 -0.87 -4.86 26.91
C ASP A 137 -0.18 -5.79 25.90
N ILE A 138 0.86 -5.31 25.21
CA ILE A 138 1.73 -6.13 24.36
C ILE A 138 3.05 -6.36 25.09
N SER A 139 3.49 -7.61 25.10
CA SER A 139 4.73 -8.03 25.76
C SER A 139 5.87 -8.27 24.77
N SER A 140 5.55 -8.63 23.52
CA SER A 140 6.54 -9.07 22.53
C SER A 140 6.22 -8.53 21.14
N ILE A 141 7.25 -8.11 20.41
CA ILE A 141 7.18 -7.64 19.03
C ILE A 141 8.22 -8.33 18.18
N ASN A 142 7.80 -8.86 17.04
CA ASN A 142 8.70 -9.30 15.96
C ASN A 142 8.55 -8.41 14.74
N ILE A 143 9.68 -8.13 14.10
CA ILE A 143 9.75 -7.31 12.91
C ILE A 143 10.26 -8.18 11.76
N TYR A 144 9.54 -8.17 10.64
CA TYR A 144 9.91 -8.84 9.41
C TYR A 144 10.18 -7.80 8.33
N VAL A 145 11.33 -7.90 7.69
CA VAL A 145 11.78 -6.99 6.62
C VAL A 145 11.80 -7.79 5.31
N ASP A 146 11.27 -7.24 4.22
CA ASP A 146 11.40 -7.89 2.92
C ASP A 146 12.87 -8.17 2.60
N GLU A 147 13.14 -9.35 2.04
CA GLU A 147 14.50 -9.87 1.94
C GLU A 147 15.38 -8.99 1.05
N ASN A 148 16.29 -8.24 1.69
CA ASN A 148 17.25 -7.36 1.03
C ASN A 148 18.58 -7.39 1.80
N GLU A 149 19.67 -7.73 1.09
CA GLU A 149 21.02 -7.86 1.64
C GLU A 149 21.50 -6.57 2.35
N GLU A 150 20.98 -5.41 1.95
CA GLU A 150 21.34 -4.11 2.50
C GLU A 150 20.86 -3.90 3.94
N TYR A 151 19.77 -4.56 4.34
CA TYR A 151 19.21 -4.48 5.69
C TYR A 151 19.79 -5.52 6.65
N ALA A 152 20.32 -6.64 6.13
CA ALA A 152 20.93 -7.69 6.93
C ALA A 152 21.93 -7.19 8.01
N PRO A 153 22.86 -6.27 7.74
CA PRO A 153 23.79 -5.75 8.75
C PRO A 153 23.15 -4.75 9.73
N LEU A 154 21.87 -4.42 9.57
CA LEU A 154 21.16 -3.41 10.35
C LEU A 154 20.13 -4.00 11.33
N TYR A 155 19.81 -5.29 11.23
CA TYR A 155 18.78 -5.94 12.07
C TYR A 155 19.05 -5.79 13.57
N GLU A 156 20.27 -6.09 14.02
CA GLU A 156 20.66 -5.93 15.42
C GLU A 156 20.57 -4.46 15.87
N LYS A 157 21.02 -3.52 15.02
CA LYS A 157 20.94 -2.08 15.31
C LYS A 157 19.50 -1.59 15.45
N ILE A 158 18.60 -2.06 14.60
CA ILE A 158 17.16 -1.74 14.66
C ILE A 158 16.56 -2.29 15.95
N GLN A 159 16.86 -3.55 16.28
CA GLN A 159 16.40 -4.20 17.52
C GLN A 159 16.84 -3.41 18.76
N ASP A 160 18.14 -3.08 18.84
CA ASP A 160 18.71 -2.34 19.96
C ASP A 160 18.10 -0.95 20.10
N GLN A 161 17.96 -0.20 19.01
CA GLN A 161 17.38 1.15 19.06
C GLN A 161 15.91 1.11 19.49
N MET A 162 15.14 0.16 18.99
CA MET A 162 13.73 0.01 19.36
C MET A 162 13.57 -0.43 20.83
N ASN A 163 14.41 -1.34 21.32
CA ASN A 163 14.42 -1.76 22.72
C ASN A 163 14.85 -0.62 23.66
N ALA A 164 15.87 0.15 23.28
CA ALA A 164 16.27 1.35 24.00
C ALA A 164 15.12 2.37 24.08
N HIS A 165 14.38 2.56 22.99
CA HIS A 165 13.18 3.40 22.96
C HIS A 165 12.07 2.88 23.88
N ALA A 166 11.84 1.57 23.89
CA ALA A 166 10.87 0.94 24.78
C ALA A 166 11.20 1.20 26.25
N VAL A 167 12.47 0.99 26.66
CA VAL A 167 12.94 1.25 28.03
C VAL A 167 12.80 2.72 28.41
N TYR A 168 13.34 3.63 27.58
CA TYR A 168 13.30 5.07 27.85
C TYR A 168 11.87 5.61 28.03
N ARG A 169 10.90 5.04 27.31
CA ARG A 169 9.49 5.44 27.34
C ARG A 169 8.62 4.58 28.27
N LYS A 170 9.22 3.70 29.07
CA LYS A 170 8.52 2.79 30.00
C LYS A 170 7.43 1.96 29.31
N LYS A 171 7.75 1.39 28.15
CA LYS A 171 6.86 0.47 27.43
C LYS A 171 6.96 -0.94 28.01
N GLY A 172 5.84 -1.68 27.98
CA GLY A 172 5.73 -3.05 28.49
C GLY A 172 6.14 -4.14 27.49
N TYR A 173 6.60 -3.76 26.30
CA TYR A 173 7.00 -4.70 25.26
C TYR A 173 8.52 -4.74 25.08
N LYS A 174 8.99 -5.84 24.48
CA LYS A 174 10.34 -6.00 23.96
C LYS A 174 10.30 -6.40 22.49
N ILE A 175 11.25 -5.91 21.70
CA ILE A 175 11.53 -6.43 20.36
C ILE A 175 12.35 -7.72 20.51
N GLU A 176 11.78 -8.85 20.12
CA GLU A 176 12.46 -10.15 20.22
C GLU A 176 13.37 -10.43 19.03
N GLY A 177 13.00 -9.97 17.84
CA GLY A 177 13.82 -10.12 16.64
C GLY A 177 13.44 -9.20 15.49
N VAL A 178 14.42 -8.97 14.62
CA VAL A 178 14.26 -8.37 13.30
C VAL A 178 14.81 -9.38 12.30
N GLU A 179 13.96 -9.91 11.43
CA GLU A 179 14.29 -11.04 10.55
C GLU A 179 13.91 -10.75 9.09
N PRO A 180 14.67 -11.26 8.10
CA PRO A 180 14.27 -11.21 6.71
C PRO A 180 13.08 -12.16 6.47
N LEU A 181 12.21 -11.80 5.53
CA LEU A 181 11.14 -12.67 5.06
C LEU A 181 10.89 -12.44 3.57
N ASP A 182 10.71 -13.52 2.81
CA ASP A 182 10.44 -13.47 1.37
C ASP A 182 8.99 -13.00 1.10
N SER A 183 8.84 -11.86 0.41
CA SER A 183 7.56 -11.31 -0.01
C SER A 183 6.73 -12.26 -0.87
N GLU A 184 7.33 -13.16 -1.65
CA GLU A 184 6.56 -14.14 -2.45
C GLU A 184 5.72 -15.07 -1.56
N THR A 185 6.20 -15.32 -0.34
CA THR A 185 5.57 -16.23 0.64
C THR A 185 4.79 -15.50 1.74
N SER A 186 4.94 -14.18 1.85
CA SER A 186 4.38 -13.37 2.92
C SER A 186 3.26 -12.45 2.43
N ILE A 187 2.01 -12.80 2.77
CA ILE A 187 0.85 -11.95 2.49
C ILE A 187 0.97 -10.56 3.15
N PRO A 188 1.40 -10.43 4.42
CA PRO A 188 1.58 -9.13 5.04
C PRO A 188 2.58 -8.22 4.29
N LEU A 189 3.68 -8.78 3.75
CA LEU A 189 4.62 -8.04 2.90
C LEU A 189 3.98 -7.61 1.58
N GLN A 190 3.27 -8.52 0.91
CA GLN A 190 2.51 -8.18 -0.31
C GLN A 190 1.45 -7.10 -0.06
N VAL A 191 0.83 -7.08 1.12
CA VAL A 191 -0.16 -6.06 1.50
C VAL A 191 0.50 -4.69 1.65
N ILE A 192 1.64 -4.58 2.33
CA ILE A 192 2.35 -3.29 2.47
C ILE A 192 2.91 -2.80 1.13
N ASP A 193 3.44 -3.68 0.26
CA ASP A 193 3.84 -3.31 -1.11
C ASP A 193 2.67 -2.66 -1.85
N VAL A 194 1.48 -3.28 -1.78
CA VAL A 194 0.32 -2.76 -2.51
C VAL A 194 -0.11 -1.39 -1.98
N PHE A 195 -0.11 -1.19 -0.66
CA PHE A 195 -0.42 0.12 -0.08
C PHE A 195 0.65 1.16 -0.39
N LEU A 196 1.94 0.81 -0.36
CA LEU A 196 3.03 1.68 -0.79
C LEU A 196 2.86 2.11 -2.24
N GLY A 197 2.60 1.16 -3.12
CA GLY A 197 2.34 1.42 -4.53
C GLY A 197 1.13 2.32 -4.76
N MET A 198 0.04 2.10 -4.03
CA MET A 198 -1.14 2.97 -4.07
C MET A 198 -0.83 4.41 -3.60
N VAL A 199 -0.09 4.55 -2.49
CA VAL A 199 0.27 5.87 -1.95
C VAL A 199 1.20 6.60 -2.90
N GLY A 200 2.27 5.97 -3.37
CA GLY A 200 3.18 6.56 -4.36
C GLY A 200 2.46 6.92 -5.66
N PHE A 201 1.53 6.08 -6.11
CA PHE A 201 0.70 6.36 -7.28
C PHE A 201 -0.17 7.61 -7.13
N LEU A 202 -0.74 7.83 -5.94
CA LEU A 202 -1.58 8.98 -5.63
C LEU A 202 -0.77 10.26 -5.40
N ILE A 203 0.36 10.17 -4.70
CA ILE A 203 1.21 11.31 -4.36
C ILE A 203 1.94 11.85 -5.58
N GLU A 204 2.46 10.98 -6.43
CA GLU A 204 3.13 11.37 -7.68
C GLU A 204 2.14 11.65 -8.82
N GLU A 205 0.84 11.57 -8.53
CA GLU A 205 -0.23 11.80 -9.48
C GLU A 205 -0.08 10.97 -10.78
N ASN A 206 0.39 9.74 -10.63
CA ASN A 206 0.71 8.79 -11.70
C ASN A 206 -0.52 8.40 -12.56
N TYR A 207 -1.72 8.81 -12.14
CA TYR A 207 -2.97 8.68 -12.88
C TYR A 207 -3.18 9.76 -13.95
N PHE A 208 -2.38 10.83 -13.98
CA PHE A 208 -2.44 11.80 -15.07
C PHE A 208 -1.76 11.26 -16.35
N PRO A 209 -2.18 11.73 -17.54
CA PRO A 209 -1.46 11.45 -18.76
C PRO A 209 -0.07 12.11 -18.70
N GLN A 210 0.99 11.32 -18.88
CA GLN A 210 2.31 11.89 -19.15
C GLN A 210 2.36 12.37 -20.61
N THR A 211 2.90 13.58 -20.85
CA THR A 211 3.04 14.24 -22.18
C THR A 211 1.72 14.66 -22.84
N ARG A 212 1.75 15.12 -24.11
CA ARG A 212 0.57 15.59 -24.92
C ARG A 212 -0.52 14.52 -25.17
N LYS A 213 -0.51 13.41 -24.44
CA LYS A 213 -1.49 12.32 -24.57
C LYS A 213 -2.79 12.70 -23.88
N LEU A 214 -3.91 12.29 -24.47
CA LEU A 214 -5.25 12.49 -23.91
C LEU A 214 -5.58 11.49 -22.80
N LYS A 215 -4.84 10.38 -22.68
CA LYS A 215 -5.09 9.31 -21.72
C LYS A 215 -3.81 8.81 -21.03
N PRO A 216 -3.88 8.37 -19.77
CA PRO A 216 -2.80 7.64 -19.11
C PRO A 216 -2.47 6.33 -19.83
N GLY A 217 -1.29 5.76 -19.56
CA GLY A 217 -0.96 4.42 -20.06
C GLY A 217 -1.92 3.35 -19.51
N VAL A 218 -2.09 2.25 -20.25
CA VAL A 218 -3.04 1.17 -19.90
C VAL A 218 -2.87 0.67 -18.47
N SER A 219 -1.63 0.40 -18.03
CA SER A 219 -1.36 -0.04 -16.66
C SER A 219 -1.79 0.98 -15.61
N LYS A 220 -1.54 2.27 -15.86
CA LYS A 220 -1.94 3.37 -14.96
C LYS A 220 -3.46 3.53 -14.90
N GLN A 221 -4.16 3.28 -16.01
CA GLN A 221 -5.63 3.22 -16.02
C GLN A 221 -6.16 2.06 -15.18
N ILE A 222 -5.56 0.87 -15.29
CA ILE A 222 -5.96 -0.32 -14.51
C ILE A 222 -5.68 -0.12 -13.00
N GLN A 223 -4.54 0.46 -12.65
CA GLN A 223 -4.21 0.82 -11.27
C GLN A 223 -5.19 1.87 -10.71
N SER A 224 -5.50 2.91 -11.50
CA SER A 224 -6.52 3.91 -11.14
C SER A 224 -7.89 3.26 -10.93
N GLU A 225 -8.23 2.29 -11.78
CA GLU A 225 -9.49 1.58 -11.70
C GLU A 225 -9.61 0.75 -10.42
N LEU A 226 -8.56 0.03 -10.02
CA LEU A 226 -8.52 -0.68 -8.74
C LEU A 226 -8.73 0.28 -7.56
N ILE A 227 -7.95 1.37 -7.52
CA ILE A 227 -8.01 2.34 -6.43
C ILE A 227 -9.41 2.95 -6.35
N TYR A 228 -9.97 3.41 -7.47
CA TYR A 228 -11.31 3.99 -7.51
C TYR A 228 -12.37 3.02 -7.01
N ARG A 229 -12.36 1.78 -7.51
CA ARG A 229 -13.33 0.74 -7.10
C ARG A 229 -13.24 0.46 -5.60
N LEU A 230 -12.04 0.35 -5.06
CA LEU A 230 -11.83 0.11 -3.63
C LEU A 230 -12.36 1.28 -2.80
N LEU A 231 -12.03 2.52 -3.17
CA LEU A 231 -12.41 3.72 -2.42
C LEU A 231 -13.92 4.03 -2.48
N THR A 232 -14.59 3.62 -3.56
CA THR A 232 -16.04 3.85 -3.74
C THR A 232 -16.91 2.73 -3.19
N GLU A 233 -16.30 1.66 -2.69
CA GLU A 233 -17.00 0.52 -2.12
C GLU A 233 -17.11 0.63 -0.59
N ASN A 234 -18.33 0.40 -0.07
CA ASN A 234 -18.63 0.42 1.37
C ASN A 234 -18.02 1.64 2.08
N ASP A 235 -17.47 1.44 3.28
CA ASP A 235 -16.78 2.45 4.08
C ASP A 235 -15.24 2.37 3.94
N TYR A 236 -14.73 1.75 2.87
CA TYR A 236 -13.30 1.51 2.70
C TYR A 236 -12.47 2.79 2.56
N LEU A 237 -13.01 3.85 1.97
CA LEU A 237 -12.35 5.17 1.97
C LEU A 237 -12.07 5.65 3.40
N LYS A 238 -13.09 5.58 4.28
CA LYS A 238 -12.96 6.00 5.67
C LYS A 238 -11.96 5.12 6.42
N LYS A 239 -12.09 3.79 6.29
CA LYS A 239 -11.16 2.81 6.89
C LYS A 239 -9.72 3.05 6.45
N LEU A 240 -9.48 3.31 5.17
CA LEU A 240 -8.15 3.61 4.65
C LEU A 240 -7.57 4.88 5.29
N GLN A 241 -8.36 5.96 5.36
CA GLN A 241 -7.93 7.22 5.97
C GLN A 241 -7.64 7.11 7.47
N GLU A 242 -8.35 6.23 8.18
CA GLU A 242 -8.15 5.99 9.61
C GLU A 242 -6.92 5.11 9.88
N LYS A 243 -6.65 4.12 9.02
CA LYS A 243 -5.63 3.09 9.21
C LYS A 243 -4.26 3.46 8.62
N VAL A 244 -4.22 4.32 7.60
CA VAL A 244 -2.99 4.76 6.93
C VAL A 244 -2.55 6.10 7.48
N THR A 245 -1.35 6.15 8.05
CA THR A 245 -0.69 7.40 8.47
C THR A 245 0.52 7.69 7.58
N LEU A 246 0.56 8.90 7.02
CA LEU A 246 1.63 9.35 6.15
C LEU A 246 2.52 10.38 6.85
N TYR A 247 3.82 10.21 6.72
CA TYR A 247 4.84 11.17 7.14
C TYR A 247 5.70 11.54 5.93
N LYS A 248 6.09 12.82 5.82
CA LYS A 248 6.97 13.31 4.77
C LYS A 248 8.18 13.99 5.38
N TRP A 249 9.33 13.76 4.74
CA TRP A 249 10.55 14.49 5.01
C TRP A 249 11.03 15.19 3.73
N GLU A 250 11.11 16.52 3.81
CA GLU A 250 11.51 17.44 2.72
C GLU A 250 12.82 18.17 3.05
N GLY A 251 13.58 17.75 4.08
CA GLY A 251 14.85 18.39 4.44
C GLY A 251 14.77 19.80 5.06
N ASP A 252 13.61 20.46 4.99
CA ASP A 252 13.43 21.85 5.42
C ASP A 252 13.30 22.04 6.94
N ASN A 253 12.80 21.03 7.67
CA ASN A 253 12.55 21.10 9.10
C ASN A 253 13.01 19.83 9.83
N GLU A 254 13.39 19.98 11.11
CA GLU A 254 13.66 18.82 11.99
C GLU A 254 12.39 18.00 12.28
N GLU A 255 11.23 18.66 12.30
CA GLU A 255 9.95 18.01 12.51
C GLU A 255 9.43 17.36 11.22
N LEU A 256 8.80 16.20 11.39
CA LEU A 256 8.21 15.45 10.28
C LEU A 256 6.78 15.90 10.03
N ASP A 257 6.49 16.25 8.79
CA ASP A 257 5.16 16.66 8.40
C ASP A 257 4.24 15.44 8.29
N LYS A 258 3.22 15.40 9.14
CA LYS A 258 2.12 14.46 8.94
C LYS A 258 1.30 14.91 7.74
N LEU A 259 1.25 14.10 6.69
CA LEU A 259 0.46 14.43 5.51
C LEU A 259 -0.98 13.95 5.65
N PRO A 260 -1.98 14.81 5.40
CA PRO A 260 -3.37 14.39 5.30
C PRO A 260 -3.58 13.61 3.99
N PHE A 261 -3.65 12.27 4.08
CA PHE A 261 -3.85 11.41 2.91
C PHE A 261 -5.12 11.75 2.12
N SER A 262 -6.14 12.27 2.81
CA SER A 262 -7.38 12.78 2.23
C SER A 262 -7.17 13.78 1.10
N ASN A 263 -6.11 14.60 1.14
CA ASN A 263 -5.85 15.60 0.10
C ASN A 263 -5.52 14.94 -1.25
N PHE A 264 -4.65 13.92 -1.25
CA PHE A 264 -4.27 13.19 -2.45
C PHE A 264 -5.44 12.36 -2.98
N ILE A 265 -6.17 11.69 -2.09
CA ILE A 265 -7.36 10.93 -2.46
C ILE A 265 -8.42 11.83 -3.11
N SER A 266 -8.68 13.02 -2.53
CA SER A 266 -9.69 13.93 -3.06
C SER A 266 -9.36 14.41 -4.47
N ARG A 267 -8.10 14.80 -4.72
CA ARG A 267 -7.63 15.17 -6.06
C ARG A 267 -7.80 14.03 -7.06
N PHE A 268 -7.40 12.82 -6.66
CA PHE A 268 -7.57 11.63 -7.48
C PHE A 268 -9.04 11.35 -7.80
N LEU A 269 -9.93 11.37 -6.82
CA LEU A 269 -11.36 11.10 -7.03
C LEU A 269 -12.00 12.13 -7.96
N VAL A 270 -11.67 13.42 -7.83
CA VAL A 270 -12.15 14.46 -8.75
C VAL A 270 -11.71 14.17 -10.18
N TYR A 271 -10.42 13.93 -10.40
CA TYR A 271 -9.90 13.61 -11.72
C TYR A 271 -10.52 12.33 -12.29
N LYS A 272 -10.53 11.24 -11.52
CA LYS A 272 -11.01 9.94 -11.97
C LYS A 272 -12.49 9.97 -12.29
N THR A 273 -13.30 10.68 -11.51
CA THR A 273 -14.73 10.87 -11.79
C THR A 273 -14.94 11.60 -13.11
N GLN A 274 -14.18 12.67 -13.37
CA GLN A 274 -14.26 13.39 -14.65
C GLN A 274 -13.84 12.51 -15.83
N PHE A 275 -12.74 11.78 -15.69
CA PHE A 275 -12.27 10.83 -16.69
C PHE A 275 -13.33 9.73 -16.97
N ASP A 276 -13.94 9.20 -15.91
CA ASP A 276 -14.93 8.14 -16.01
C ASP A 276 -16.21 8.61 -16.69
N ILE A 277 -16.69 9.82 -16.38
CA ILE A 277 -17.83 10.43 -17.07
C ILE A 277 -17.56 10.53 -18.57
N GLN A 278 -16.35 10.96 -18.98
CA GLN A 278 -16.00 11.04 -20.38
C GLN A 278 -16.00 9.66 -21.05
N GLU A 279 -15.46 8.64 -20.40
CA GLU A 279 -15.44 7.28 -20.93
C GLU A 279 -16.83 6.63 -20.98
N MET A 280 -17.68 6.90 -19.99
CA MET A 280 -19.08 6.44 -19.98
C MET A 280 -19.89 7.11 -21.09
N ASN A 281 -19.75 8.43 -21.29
CA ASN A 281 -20.43 9.14 -22.38
C ASN A 281 -20.03 8.59 -23.75
N ARG A 282 -18.73 8.26 -23.93
CA ARG A 282 -18.25 7.61 -25.17
C ARG A 282 -18.86 6.23 -25.36
N LEU A 283 -18.95 5.43 -24.30
CA LEU A 283 -19.57 4.11 -24.36
C LEU A 283 -21.06 4.21 -24.68
N GLN A 284 -21.80 5.11 -24.02
CA GLN A 284 -23.22 5.35 -24.32
C GLN A 284 -23.45 5.74 -25.78
N LYS A 285 -22.63 6.66 -26.32
CA LYS A 285 -22.70 7.04 -27.73
C LYS A 285 -22.53 5.84 -28.66
N ILE A 286 -21.53 4.99 -28.41
CA ILE A 286 -21.29 3.80 -29.23
C ILE A 286 -22.44 2.80 -29.11
N LEU A 287 -23.00 2.60 -27.93
CA LEU A 287 -24.15 1.72 -27.72
C LEU A 287 -25.39 2.21 -28.50
N LEU A 288 -25.63 3.52 -28.53
CA LEU A 288 -26.73 4.13 -29.31
C LEU A 288 -26.50 4.04 -30.83
N GLU A 289 -25.27 4.23 -31.29
CA GLU A 289 -24.94 4.16 -32.73
C GLU A 289 -24.90 2.71 -33.25
N ASN A 290 -24.82 1.72 -32.35
CA ASN A 290 -24.61 0.32 -32.69
C ASN A 290 -25.55 -0.60 -31.89
N GLU A 291 -26.86 -0.35 -31.95
CA GLU A 291 -27.89 -1.07 -31.18
C GLU A 291 -27.84 -2.61 -31.34
N ASN A 292 -27.28 -3.11 -32.44
CA ASN A 292 -27.17 -4.54 -32.74
C ASN A 292 -25.87 -5.20 -32.25
N ILE A 293 -24.92 -4.44 -31.69
CA ILE A 293 -23.65 -5.00 -31.21
C ILE A 293 -23.77 -5.38 -29.73
N GLU A 294 -24.09 -6.64 -29.48
CA GLU A 294 -24.05 -7.21 -28.13
C GLU A 294 -22.66 -7.75 -27.74
N ASP A 295 -21.77 -7.96 -28.73
CA ASP A 295 -20.44 -8.51 -28.49
C ASP A 295 -19.54 -7.51 -27.75
N THR A 296 -19.23 -7.87 -26.50
CA THR A 296 -18.31 -7.13 -25.62
C THR A 296 -16.94 -6.91 -26.26
N LYS A 297 -16.45 -7.84 -27.09
CA LYS A 297 -15.15 -7.71 -27.75
C LYS A 297 -15.18 -6.65 -28.85
N GLN A 298 -16.25 -6.58 -29.64
CA GLN A 298 -16.44 -5.54 -30.65
C GLN A 298 -16.57 -4.15 -30.01
N LEU A 299 -17.43 -3.99 -28.99
CA LEU A 299 -17.63 -2.71 -28.29
C LEU A 299 -16.32 -2.16 -27.69
N ARG A 300 -15.52 -3.03 -27.06
CA ARG A 300 -14.21 -2.67 -26.52
C ARG A 300 -13.25 -2.16 -27.59
N LYS A 301 -13.21 -2.81 -28.76
CA LYS A 301 -12.36 -2.39 -29.88
C LYS A 301 -12.75 -1.00 -30.38
N LEU A 302 -14.04 -0.69 -30.48
CA LEU A 302 -14.53 0.63 -30.89
C LEU A 302 -14.09 1.74 -29.92
N LEU A 303 -14.00 1.44 -28.62
CA LEU A 303 -13.51 2.37 -27.61
C LEU A 303 -11.98 2.40 -27.44
N GLY A 304 -11.26 1.49 -28.10
CA GLY A 304 -9.80 1.36 -27.98
C GLY A 304 -9.33 0.61 -26.73
N TYR A 305 -10.18 -0.20 -26.10
CA TYR A 305 -9.80 -1.02 -24.94
C TYR A 305 -9.14 -2.34 -25.36
N GLY A 306 -7.92 -2.59 -24.84
CA GLY A 306 -7.16 -3.83 -25.06
C GLY A 306 -7.64 -5.00 -24.19
N ASN A 307 -7.20 -6.23 -24.45
CA ASN A 307 -7.63 -7.43 -23.69
C ASN A 307 -7.35 -7.37 -22.18
N SER A 308 -6.37 -6.57 -21.76
CA SER A 308 -6.05 -6.32 -20.36
C SER A 308 -7.02 -5.38 -19.63
N GLN A 309 -8.04 -4.86 -20.33
CA GLN A 309 -8.99 -3.87 -19.82
C GLN A 309 -10.45 -4.34 -19.90
N VAL A 310 -10.69 -5.65 -19.86
CA VAL A 310 -12.05 -6.20 -19.99
C VAL A 310 -12.90 -5.84 -18.79
N ARG A 311 -12.40 -6.01 -17.56
CA ARG A 311 -13.15 -5.70 -16.34
C ARG A 311 -13.39 -4.20 -16.17
N THR A 312 -12.43 -3.39 -16.58
CA THR A 312 -12.51 -1.92 -16.62
C THR A 312 -13.68 -1.50 -17.51
N PHE A 313 -13.72 -2.01 -18.74
CA PHE A 313 -14.84 -1.79 -19.67
C PHE A 313 -16.18 -2.25 -19.08
N LEU A 314 -16.23 -3.47 -18.53
CA LEU A 314 -17.45 -4.01 -17.93
C LEU A 314 -17.93 -3.17 -16.73
N GLY A 315 -17.01 -2.55 -16.00
CA GLY A 315 -17.34 -1.60 -14.94
C GLY A 315 -18.09 -0.38 -15.48
N TYR A 316 -17.62 0.24 -16.58
CA TYR A 316 -18.33 1.35 -17.21
C TYR A 316 -19.71 0.92 -17.69
N LYS A 317 -19.80 -0.25 -18.34
CA LYS A 317 -21.08 -0.79 -18.82
C LYS A 317 -22.07 -1.03 -17.67
N ASN A 318 -21.63 -1.69 -16.60
CA ASN A 318 -22.49 -1.96 -15.43
C ASN A 318 -22.95 -0.68 -14.74
N GLU A 319 -22.09 0.34 -14.66
CA GLU A 319 -22.45 1.65 -14.08
C GLU A 319 -23.55 2.33 -14.90
N ILE A 320 -23.41 2.36 -16.23
CA ILE A 320 -24.42 2.91 -17.14
C ILE A 320 -25.75 2.14 -17.02
N GLU A 321 -25.69 0.82 -16.83
CA GLU A 321 -26.87 -0.04 -16.64
C GLU A 321 -27.47 0.05 -15.22
N GLY A 322 -26.94 0.90 -14.33
CA GLY A 322 -27.43 1.09 -12.97
C GLY A 322 -27.13 -0.06 -12.01
N ARG A 323 -26.25 -1.00 -12.39
CA ARG A 323 -25.83 -2.12 -11.53
C ARG A 323 -24.69 -1.75 -10.58
N GLY A 324 -23.98 -0.66 -10.89
CA GLY A 324 -22.82 -0.18 -10.15
C GLY A 324 -21.50 -0.80 -10.61
N ARG A 325 -20.41 -0.06 -10.35
CA ARG A 325 -19.05 -0.37 -10.78
C ARG A 325 -18.54 -1.75 -10.37
N ASN A 326 -18.92 -2.19 -9.18
CA ASN A 326 -18.44 -3.39 -8.51
C ASN A 326 -19.40 -4.58 -8.61
N TYR A 327 -20.44 -4.52 -9.43
CA TYR A 327 -21.47 -5.58 -9.57
C TYR A 327 -20.95 -7.01 -9.83
N LYS A 328 -19.75 -7.18 -10.42
CA LYS A 328 -19.13 -8.51 -10.66
C LYS A 328 -17.98 -8.84 -9.70
N PHE A 329 -17.82 -8.01 -8.67
CA PHE A 329 -16.86 -8.20 -7.59
C PHE A 329 -17.63 -8.64 -6.34
N ILE A 330 -18.74 -7.97 -6.03
CA ILE A 330 -19.73 -8.37 -5.02
C ILE A 330 -20.57 -9.51 -5.59
#